data_AF-A0A2E5Q5P3-F1
#
_entry.id   AF-A0A2E5Q5P3-F1
#
_cell.length_a   1.000
_cell.length_b   1.000
_cell.length_c   1.000
_cell.angle_alpha   90.00
_cell.angle_beta   90.00
_cell.angle_gamma   90.00
#
_symmetry.space_group_name_H-M   'P 1'
#
loop_
_entity.id
_entity.type
_entity.pdbx_description
1 polymer ?
#
loop_
_entity_poly.entity_id
_entity_poly.type
_entity_poly.pdbx_seq_one_letter_code
_entity_poly.pdbx_strand_id
1 'polypeptide(L)'
;MRLALSDAPFRPAGERILNQELLCWGCGARIEDEPMPLSTYAACPQCRAQLHTCRMCRNWNPRLHSDCDEPRAESVSDRERANFCDWFVLQPDGYSPVDSKQSVASRSELDKLFGDETVSDKSALPDHARSKLDDLFGGGQDG
;
A
#
# COMPACT_ATOMS: atom_id res chain seq x y z
N MET A 1 10.34 13.83 17.21
CA MET A 1 8.97 14.24 16.84
C MET A 1 8.11 13.00 16.75
N ARG A 2 7.15 12.82 17.67
CA ARG A 2 6.22 11.68 17.62
C ARG A 2 5.29 11.91 16.44
N LEU A 3 5.33 11.02 15.44
CA LEU A 3 4.31 10.91 14.41
C LEU A 3 2.97 10.70 15.13
N ALA A 4 2.03 11.62 14.92
CA ALA A 4 0.66 11.45 15.39
C ALA A 4 0.14 10.16 14.75
N LEU A 5 -0.05 9.14 15.57
CA LEU A 5 -0.99 8.07 15.27
C LEU A 5 -2.30 8.78 14.94
N SER A 6 -2.86 8.45 13.78
CA SER A 6 -4.15 8.93 13.32
C SER A 6 -5.15 9.06 14.48
N ASP A 7 -5.50 10.29 14.84
CA ASP A 7 -6.66 10.63 15.68
C ASP A 7 -7.95 10.35 14.88
N ALA A 8 -8.07 9.14 14.34
CA ALA A 8 -9.31 8.64 13.79
C ALA A 8 -10.25 8.46 14.99
N PRO A 9 -11.36 9.22 15.08
CA PRO A 9 -12.25 9.14 16.22
C PRO A 9 -12.74 7.69 16.37
N PHE A 10 -12.62 7.15 17.58
CA PHE A 10 -13.20 5.86 17.92
C PHE A 10 -14.70 5.88 17.60
N ARG A 11 -15.13 5.11 16.58
CA ARG A 11 -16.54 4.95 16.26
C ARG A 11 -17.12 3.80 17.09
N PRO A 12 -18.12 4.05 17.95
CA PRO A 12 -18.77 3.00 18.73
C PRO A 12 -19.43 1.97 17.82
N ALA A 13 -19.49 0.72 18.31
CA ALA A 13 -20.18 -0.35 17.61
C ALA A 13 -21.64 0.03 17.33
N GLY A 14 -22.05 -0.01 16.05
CA GLY A 14 -23.43 0.29 15.62
C GLY A 14 -23.62 1.65 14.94
N GLU A 15 -22.59 2.51 14.90
CA GLU A 15 -22.67 3.76 14.14
C GLU A 15 -22.55 3.49 12.63
N ARG A 16 -23.54 3.97 11.86
CA ARG A 16 -23.60 3.78 10.40
C ARG A 16 -22.58 4.69 9.73
N ILE A 17 -21.70 4.13 8.92
CA ILE A 17 -20.87 4.91 8.00
C ILE A 17 -21.77 5.55 6.94
N LEU A 18 -21.61 6.85 6.74
CA LEU A 18 -22.24 7.56 5.63
C LEU A 18 -21.27 7.59 4.46
N ASN A 19 -21.78 7.45 3.24
CA ASN A 19 -20.95 7.46 2.04
C ASN A 19 -20.11 8.74 1.94
N GLN A 20 -20.69 9.90 2.24
CA GLN A 20 -20.02 11.21 2.24
C GLN A 20 -18.78 11.27 3.14
N GLU A 21 -18.59 10.36 4.08
CA GLU A 21 -17.40 10.32 4.94
C GLU A 21 -16.25 9.51 4.32
N LEU A 22 -16.55 8.70 3.31
CA LEU A 22 -15.63 7.78 2.67
C LEU A 22 -14.75 8.50 1.64
N LEU A 23 -13.43 8.36 1.79
CA LEU A 23 -12.45 8.83 0.80
C LEU A 23 -11.88 7.65 0.01
N CYS A 24 -11.83 7.77 -1.31
CA CYS A 24 -11.25 6.74 -2.17
C CYS A 24 -9.76 6.55 -1.89
N TRP A 25 -9.30 5.31 -1.62
CA TRP A 25 -7.89 5.01 -1.44
C TRP A 25 -7.02 5.36 -2.66
N GLY A 26 -7.56 5.27 -3.87
CA GLY A 26 -6.81 5.43 -5.11
C GLY A 26 -6.61 6.88 -5.54
N CYS A 27 -7.61 7.75 -5.31
CA CYS A 27 -7.55 9.15 -5.75
C CYS A 27 -7.91 10.19 -4.68
N GLY A 28 -8.36 9.76 -3.50
CA GLY A 28 -8.76 10.65 -2.41
C GLY A 28 -10.12 11.33 -2.59
N ALA A 29 -10.86 11.06 -3.66
CA ALA A 29 -12.19 11.64 -3.88
C ALA A 29 -13.18 11.15 -2.81
N ARG A 30 -14.05 12.06 -2.34
CA ARG A 30 -15.18 11.73 -1.47
C ARG A 30 -16.22 10.92 -2.24
N ILE A 31 -16.82 9.91 -1.61
CA ILE A 31 -17.80 9.02 -2.24
C ILE A 31 -19.22 9.49 -1.89
N GLU A 32 -19.92 10.14 -2.79
CA GLU A 32 -21.24 10.74 -2.46
C GLU A 32 -22.43 9.91 -2.95
N ASP A 33 -22.21 9.07 -3.97
CA ASP A 33 -23.30 8.43 -4.72
C ASP A 33 -23.41 6.91 -4.51
N GLU A 34 -22.52 6.32 -3.70
CA GLU A 34 -22.55 4.87 -3.47
C GLU A 34 -23.51 4.51 -2.33
N PRO A 35 -24.43 3.54 -2.51
CA PRO A 35 -25.35 3.11 -1.46
C PRO A 35 -24.62 2.44 -0.29
N MET A 36 -25.19 2.63 0.92
CA MET A 36 -24.71 1.98 2.14
C MET A 36 -25.71 0.90 2.62
N PRO A 37 -25.25 -0.27 3.11
CA PRO A 37 -23.85 -0.67 3.26
C PRO A 37 -23.13 -0.81 1.91
N LEU A 38 -21.83 -0.48 1.92
CA LEU A 38 -21.02 -0.44 0.71
C LEU A 38 -21.05 -1.79 0.00
N SER A 39 -21.42 -1.81 -1.27
CA SER A 39 -21.37 -3.02 -2.09
C SER A 39 -19.94 -3.56 -2.18
N THR A 40 -19.77 -4.88 -2.18
CA THR A 40 -18.47 -5.53 -2.40
C THR A 40 -17.84 -5.17 -3.76
N TYR A 41 -18.67 -4.81 -4.73
CA TYR A 41 -18.24 -4.39 -6.07
C TYR A 41 -18.36 -2.87 -6.29
N ALA A 42 -18.60 -2.09 -5.23
CA ALA A 42 -18.60 -0.64 -5.30
C ALA A 42 -17.30 -0.13 -5.92
N ALA A 43 -17.40 0.89 -6.77
CA ALA A 43 -16.26 1.48 -7.45
C ALA A 43 -16.31 3.00 -7.37
N CYS A 44 -15.15 3.63 -7.23
CA CYS A 44 -15.03 5.07 -7.21
C CYS A 44 -15.56 5.67 -8.53
N PRO A 45 -16.45 6.67 -8.50
CA PRO A 45 -16.94 7.31 -9.72
C PRO A 45 -15.85 8.09 -10.46
N GLN A 46 -14.78 8.52 -9.78
CA GLN A 46 -13.70 9.31 -10.37
C GLN A 46 -12.60 8.45 -11.01
N CYS A 47 -12.05 7.48 -10.28
CA CYS A 47 -10.90 6.69 -10.75
C CYS A 47 -11.21 5.21 -11.00
N ARG A 48 -12.46 4.77 -10.80
CA ARG A 48 -12.92 3.39 -10.98
C ARG A 48 -12.24 2.35 -10.08
N ALA A 49 -11.40 2.76 -9.13
CA ALA A 49 -10.86 1.88 -8.11
C ALA A 49 -11.99 1.22 -7.31
N GLN A 50 -11.89 -0.07 -7.03
CA GLN A 50 -12.83 -0.77 -6.18
C GLN A 50 -12.75 -0.22 -4.75
N LEU A 51 -13.88 -0.08 -4.07
CA LEU A 51 -13.95 0.56 -2.75
C LEU A 51 -14.01 -0.44 -1.60
N HIS A 52 -14.46 -1.67 -1.85
CA HIS A 52 -14.47 -2.74 -0.86
C HIS A 52 -13.22 -3.61 -1.00
N THR A 53 -12.06 -3.05 -0.66
CA THR A 53 -10.73 -3.66 -0.87
C THR A 53 -9.95 -3.70 0.43
N CYS A 54 -8.86 -4.48 0.51
CA CYS A 54 -8.00 -4.47 1.70
C CYS A 54 -7.53 -3.06 2.05
N ARG A 55 -7.17 -2.23 1.06
CA ARG A 55 -6.74 -0.84 1.28
C ARG A 55 -7.77 0.07 1.97
N MET A 56 -9.05 -0.31 1.97
CA MET A 56 -10.15 0.42 2.61
C MET A 56 -10.62 -0.23 3.91
N CYS A 57 -9.94 -1.31 4.33
CA CYS A 57 -10.20 -2.01 5.58
C CYS A 57 -9.41 -1.34 6.72
N ARG A 58 -10.04 -1.20 7.88
CA ARG A 58 -9.39 -0.72 9.11
C ARG A 58 -8.21 -1.59 9.55
N ASN A 59 -8.26 -2.89 9.25
CA ASN A 59 -7.20 -3.82 9.64
C ASN A 59 -6.03 -3.84 8.63
N TRP A 60 -6.06 -2.99 7.59
CA TRP A 60 -5.00 -2.90 6.60
C TRP A 60 -3.71 -2.37 7.21
N ASN A 61 -2.65 -3.17 7.14
CA ASN A 61 -1.35 -2.75 7.62
C ASN A 61 -0.23 -3.23 6.70
N PRO A 62 0.19 -2.42 5.70
CA PRO A 62 1.22 -2.81 4.73
C PRO A 62 2.63 -2.92 5.32
N ARG A 63 2.79 -2.69 6.64
CA ARG A 63 4.07 -2.86 7.34
C ARG A 63 4.25 -4.28 7.87
N LEU A 64 3.17 -5.08 7.90
CA LEU A 64 3.21 -6.48 8.32
C LEU A 64 3.34 -7.38 7.09
N HIS A 65 3.96 -8.55 7.26
CA HIS A 65 4.06 -9.54 6.19
C HIS A 65 2.69 -10.05 5.72
N SER A 66 1.73 -10.12 6.64
CA SER A 66 0.33 -10.48 6.35
C SER A 66 -0.46 -9.36 5.67
N ASP A 67 0.09 -8.15 5.62
CA ASP A 67 -0.60 -6.90 5.29
C ASP A 67 -1.88 -6.62 6.14
N CYS A 68 -2.02 -7.28 7.29
CA CYS A 68 -3.24 -7.25 8.10
C CYS A 68 -2.93 -7.33 9.60
N ASP A 69 -3.58 -6.46 10.39
CA ASP A 69 -3.49 -6.42 11.86
C ASP A 69 -4.29 -7.53 12.55
N GLU A 70 -5.28 -8.13 11.88
CA GLU A 70 -6.08 -9.23 12.42
C GLU A 70 -5.41 -10.59 12.09
N PRO A 71 -4.82 -11.31 13.06
CA PRO A 71 -4.03 -12.51 12.79
C PRO A 71 -4.86 -13.70 12.27
N ARG A 72 -6.19 -13.68 12.49
CA ARG A 72 -7.10 -14.73 12.01
C ARG A 72 -7.75 -14.39 10.66
N ALA A 73 -7.40 -13.25 10.07
CA ALA A 73 -7.94 -12.85 8.77
C ALA A 73 -7.42 -13.77 7.66
N GLU A 74 -8.28 -14.02 6.68
CA GLU A 74 -7.88 -14.72 5.47
C GLU A 74 -6.86 -13.89 4.67
N SER A 75 -5.91 -14.59 4.04
CA SER A 75 -4.98 -13.94 3.13
C SER A 75 -5.68 -13.59 1.81
N VAL A 76 -5.79 -12.31 1.51
CA VAL A 76 -6.34 -11.82 0.25
C VAL A 76 -5.20 -11.62 -0.74
N SER A 77 -5.23 -12.28 -1.91
CA SER A 77 -4.15 -12.22 -2.90
C SER A 77 -4.01 -10.84 -3.56
N ASP A 78 -5.11 -10.25 -4.02
CA ASP A 78 -5.14 -8.91 -4.61
C ASP A 78 -5.79 -7.91 -3.65
N ARG A 79 -4.95 -7.05 -3.05
CA ARG A 79 -5.35 -6.08 -2.01
C ARG A 79 -6.14 -4.88 -2.54
N GLU A 80 -6.22 -4.75 -3.87
CA GLU A 80 -6.86 -3.63 -4.57
C GLU A 80 -8.15 -4.07 -5.31
N ARG A 81 -8.55 -5.34 -5.14
CA ARG A 81 -9.81 -5.89 -5.65
C ARG A 81 -10.82 -6.19 -4.54
N ALA A 82 -12.05 -6.49 -4.97
CA ALA A 82 -13.15 -6.94 -4.13
C ALA A 82 -12.68 -7.93 -3.06
N ASN A 83 -12.79 -7.49 -1.81
CA ASN A 83 -12.41 -8.22 -0.61
C ASN A 83 -13.63 -8.94 -0.04
N PHE A 84 -13.50 -10.23 0.26
CA PHE A 84 -14.55 -11.08 0.82
C PHE A 84 -14.22 -11.58 2.24
N CYS A 85 -13.16 -11.06 2.86
CA CYS A 85 -12.72 -11.45 4.19
C CYS A 85 -13.77 -11.08 5.24
N ASP A 86 -14.12 -12.04 6.10
CA ASP A 86 -15.10 -11.86 7.19
C ASP A 86 -14.67 -10.78 8.22
N TRP A 87 -13.38 -10.49 8.30
CA TRP A 87 -12.82 -9.47 9.18
C TRP A 87 -12.77 -8.08 8.55
N PHE A 88 -13.32 -7.91 7.34
CA PHE A 88 -13.35 -6.61 6.69
C PHE A 88 -14.18 -5.61 7.50
N VAL A 89 -13.57 -4.48 7.83
CA VAL A 89 -14.28 -3.34 8.40
C VAL A 89 -13.93 -2.09 7.63
N LEU A 90 -14.93 -1.51 6.96
CA LEU A 90 -14.76 -0.30 6.16
C LEU A 90 -14.27 0.86 7.03
N GLN A 91 -13.19 1.51 6.58
CA GLN A 91 -12.65 2.70 7.20
C GLN A 91 -12.92 3.94 6.32
N PRO A 92 -13.75 4.90 6.77
CA PRO A 92 -14.10 6.08 5.97
C PRO A 92 -12.93 7.05 5.76
N ASP A 93 -12.03 7.16 6.74
CA ASP A 93 -10.88 8.05 6.77
C ASP A 93 -9.55 7.37 6.41
N GLY A 94 -9.59 6.21 5.76
CA GLY A 94 -8.40 5.42 5.43
C GLY A 94 -7.46 6.07 4.39
N TYR A 95 -7.91 7.12 3.70
CA TYR A 95 -7.06 7.88 2.78
C TYR A 95 -6.29 8.98 3.52
N SER A 96 -4.98 8.78 3.70
CA SER A 96 -4.07 9.79 4.22
C SER A 96 -3.32 10.50 3.08
N PRO A 97 -3.60 11.80 2.80
CA PRO A 97 -2.80 12.58 1.85
C PRO A 97 -1.38 12.88 2.37
N VAL A 98 -1.11 12.59 3.64
CA VAL A 98 0.22 12.79 4.24
C VAL A 98 1.19 11.71 3.74
N ASP A 99 0.74 10.46 3.63
CA ASP A 99 1.55 9.35 3.12
C ASP A 99 1.92 9.54 1.63
N SER A 100 1.00 10.12 0.84
CA SER A 100 1.27 10.39 -0.58
C SER A 100 2.28 11.52 -0.78
N LYS A 101 2.21 12.60 0.01
CA LYS A 101 3.20 13.69 -0.05
C LYS A 101 4.57 13.27 0.49
N GLN A 102 4.59 12.54 1.60
CA GLN A 102 5.83 12.08 2.21
C GLN A 102 6.54 11.06 1.32
N SER A 103 5.82 10.16 0.65
CA SER A 103 6.41 9.23 -0.31
C SER A 103 7.02 9.94 -1.53
N VAL A 104 6.36 10.98 -2.08
CA VAL A 104 6.94 11.78 -3.19
C VAL A 104 8.18 12.54 -2.75
N ALA A 105 8.15 13.16 -1.57
CA ALA A 105 9.32 13.86 -1.01
C ALA A 105 10.50 12.90 -0.77
N SER A 106 10.25 11.74 -0.16
CA SER A 106 11.28 10.72 0.05
C SER A 106 11.86 10.19 -1.27
N ARG A 107 11.03 9.97 -2.30
CA ARG A 107 11.52 9.57 -3.64
C ARG A 107 12.44 10.62 -4.23
N SER A 108 12.04 11.90 -4.20
CA SER A 108 12.89 12.99 -4.69
C SER A 108 14.20 13.13 -3.92
N GLU A 109 14.21 12.85 -2.62
CA GLU A 109 15.42 12.90 -1.80
C GLU A 109 16.35 11.72 -2.09
N LEU A 110 15.81 10.52 -2.26
CA LEU A 110 16.58 9.35 -2.71
C LEU A 110 17.17 9.58 -4.10
N ASP A 111 16.41 10.16 -5.03
CA ASP A 111 16.91 10.49 -6.37
C ASP A 111 18.06 11.50 -6.33
N LYS A 112 18.10 12.40 -5.33
CA LYS A 112 19.25 13.31 -5.16
C LYS A 112 20.48 12.60 -4.60
N LEU A 113 20.29 11.57 -3.77
CA LEU A 113 21.38 10.81 -3.16
C LEU A 113 21.95 9.75 -4.10
N PHE A 114 21.13 9.23 -5.01
CA PHE A 114 21.47 8.06 -5.85
C PHE A 114 21.31 8.29 -7.35
N GLY A 115 20.75 9.43 -7.80
CA GLY A 115 20.38 9.70 -9.20
C GLY A 115 21.41 10.43 -10.04
N ASP A 116 22.68 10.48 -9.63
CA ASP A 116 23.79 10.99 -10.44
C ASP A 116 24.87 9.92 -10.61
N GLU A 117 24.53 8.83 -11.29
CA GLU A 117 25.51 8.01 -12.01
C GLU A 117 24.82 7.49 -13.28
N THR A 118 25.32 7.96 -14.42
CA THR A 118 24.93 7.55 -15.77
C THR A 118 24.75 6.04 -15.89
N VAL A 119 23.49 5.57 -16.02
CA VAL A 119 23.22 4.27 -16.63
C VAL A 119 23.34 4.45 -18.15
N SER A 120 24.57 4.64 -18.62
CA SER A 120 24.92 4.60 -20.03
C SER A 120 26.31 4.00 -20.19
N ASP A 121 26.52 2.79 -19.66
CA ASP A 121 27.17 1.75 -20.45
C ASP A 121 26.96 0.35 -19.84
N LYS A 122 26.19 -0.51 -20.52
CA LYS A 122 26.12 -1.95 -20.18
C LYS A 122 27.22 -2.76 -20.87
N SER A 123 28.37 -2.14 -21.15
CA SER A 123 29.46 -2.83 -21.86
C SER A 123 30.85 -2.44 -21.35
N ALA A 124 31.10 -2.57 -20.05
CA ALA A 124 32.41 -3.02 -19.53
C ALA A 124 32.36 -3.09 -18.00
N LEU A 125 31.97 -4.23 -17.42
CA LEU A 125 32.44 -4.52 -16.07
C LEU A 125 33.92 -4.94 -16.19
N PRO A 126 34.86 -4.29 -15.48
CA PRO A 126 36.26 -4.68 -15.53
C PRO A 126 36.44 -6.10 -14.97
N ASP A 127 37.25 -6.92 -15.62
CA ASP A 127 37.37 -8.38 -15.40
C ASP A 127 37.61 -8.78 -13.94
N HIS A 128 38.28 -7.93 -13.17
CA HIS A 128 38.54 -8.16 -11.74
C HIS A 128 37.25 -8.18 -10.90
N ALA A 129 36.20 -7.47 -11.31
CA ALA A 129 34.91 -7.47 -10.63
C ALA A 129 34.16 -8.79 -10.89
N ARG A 130 34.28 -9.35 -12.09
CA ARG A 130 33.71 -10.67 -12.43
C ARG A 130 34.44 -11.79 -11.69
N SER A 131 35.77 -11.77 -11.69
CA SER A 131 36.59 -12.74 -10.97
C SER A 131 36.30 -12.76 -9.46
N LYS A 132 36.16 -11.59 -8.83
CA LYS A 132 35.82 -11.52 -7.39
C LYS A 132 34.43 -12.08 -7.09
N LEU A 133 33.47 -11.95 -8.00
CA LEU A 133 32.13 -12.50 -7.79
C LEU A 133 32.14 -14.03 -7.94
N ASP A 134 32.89 -14.57 -8.90
CA ASP A 134 33.08 -16.01 -9.05
C ASP A 134 33.83 -16.63 -7.86
N ASP A 135 34.81 -15.94 -7.27
CA ASP A 135 35.49 -16.40 -6.05
C ASP A 135 34.54 -16.44 -4.84
N LEU A 136 33.59 -15.50 -4.77
CA LEU A 136 32.65 -15.38 -3.66
C LEU A 136 31.44 -16.32 -3.79
N PHE A 137 30.98 -16.59 -5.01
CA PHE A 137 29.72 -17.30 -5.26
C PHE A 137 29.86 -18.55 -6.14
N GLY A 138 31.02 -18.76 -6.78
CA GLY A 138 31.32 -19.91 -7.65
C GLY A 138 31.72 -21.18 -6.88
N GLY A 139 31.89 -21.10 -5.56
CA GLY A 139 32.10 -22.25 -4.68
C GLY A 139 30.80 -23.01 -4.41
N GLY A 140 30.19 -23.57 -5.45
CA GLY A 140 28.90 -24.26 -5.36
C GLY A 140 28.58 -25.11 -6.58
N GLN A 141 29.56 -25.85 -7.09
CA GLN A 141 29.30 -27.03 -7.91
C GLN A 141 29.97 -28.25 -7.24
N ASP A 142 29.12 -29.26 -7.06
CA ASP A 142 29.42 -30.69 -6.91
C ASP A 142 29.40 -31.25 -5.48
N GLY A 143 28.31 -31.98 -5.19
CA GLY A 143 28.05 -32.79 -4.01
C GLY A 143 26.60 -33.24 -3.93
#